data_AF-A0A2S9APY3-F1
#
_entry.id   AF-A0A2S9APY3-F1
#
_cell.length_a   1.000
_cell.length_b   1.000
_cell.length_c   1.000
_cell.angle_alpha   90.00
_cell.angle_beta   90.00
_cell.angle_gamma   90.00
#
_symmetry.space_group_name_H-M   'P 1'
#
loop_
_entity.id
_entity.type
_entity.pdbx_description
1 polymer ?
#
loop_
_entity_poly.entity_id
_entity_poly.type
_entity_poly.pdbx_seq_one_letter_code
_entity_poly.pdbx_strand_id
1 'polypeptide(L)'
;MQADTRPGHKSHQLESITGSTYFANKAQHDAEIPNTSNLELLARARQATGFVNGSDVNPFKRLATEQLNLIAHDEGGPFTINERRAAWEALQTIASPAVSSTQPLPNNGREIMISRLFGGREPPVAQPPATLYNIAQKSSDFLNLDDRSLISDMYAYAQAEGAALEYVDRLIKSLSTYRNYSDGRQLGNGNIGHYDADGYKVSYEFKPEDRAIASRILNSAAINSTRIDQGFLRYVLDPGHGAFMNVGGLPFLERMVSKLSSEGADQPRLGSEFAAFDNAVFEDHIVRTTHKDTRLPPSKALSGVTNGVWALTELGKAQGYRLDKRTGVLSKSDNAVDEQTSQVSVPKYSKRTLLDILQGGRDQPPIRYMGPGNLFKFLRSVR
;
A
#
# COMPACT_ATOMS: atom_id res chain seq x y z
N MET A 1 48.44 -4.51 30.53
CA MET A 1 47.57 -5.55 29.93
C MET A 1 46.18 -5.39 30.52
N GLN A 2 45.24 -4.88 29.74
CA GLN A 2 43.82 -4.95 30.07
C GLN A 2 43.07 -5.10 28.75
N ALA A 3 42.40 -6.25 28.62
CA ALA A 3 41.63 -6.63 27.46
C ALA A 3 40.32 -5.85 27.45
N ASP A 4 40.17 -5.00 26.45
CA ASP A 4 38.97 -4.19 26.23
C ASP A 4 38.02 -5.01 25.36
N THR A 5 36.99 -5.60 25.97
CA THR A 5 35.97 -6.37 25.26
C THR A 5 34.76 -5.46 25.08
N ARG A 6 34.64 -4.80 23.92
CA ARG A 6 33.47 -3.98 23.57
C ARG A 6 32.31 -4.88 23.11
N PRO A 7 31.13 -4.83 23.74
CA PRO A 7 29.92 -5.48 23.24
C PRO A 7 29.20 -4.52 22.29
N GLY A 8 29.27 -4.75 20.97
CA GLY A 8 28.58 -3.86 20.04
C GLY A 8 28.72 -4.13 18.54
N HIS A 9 29.12 -5.32 18.09
CA HIS A 9 29.43 -5.56 16.66
C HIS A 9 28.53 -6.57 15.92
N LYS A 10 27.48 -7.12 16.54
CA LYS A 10 26.64 -8.14 15.88
C LYS A 10 25.43 -7.61 15.10
N SER A 11 25.06 -6.34 15.25
CA SER A 11 23.84 -5.76 14.66
C SER A 11 24.06 -4.98 13.35
N HIS A 12 25.30 -4.65 12.98
CA HIS A 12 25.59 -3.83 11.80
C HIS A 12 25.89 -4.63 10.52
N GLN A 13 26.10 -5.95 10.64
CA GLN A 13 26.65 -6.81 9.56
C GLN A 13 25.59 -7.39 8.61
N LEU A 14 24.31 -7.30 8.98
CA LEU A 14 23.19 -7.77 8.16
C LEU A 14 22.44 -6.64 7.46
N GLU A 15 22.64 -5.37 7.83
CA GLU A 15 21.94 -4.22 7.21
C GLU A 15 22.25 -4.08 5.71
N SER A 16 23.43 -4.55 5.27
CA SER A 16 23.81 -4.53 3.85
C SER A 16 23.09 -5.61 3.02
N ILE A 17 22.52 -6.63 3.66
CA ILE A 17 21.81 -7.76 3.02
C ILE A 17 20.37 -7.95 3.54
N THR A 18 19.90 -7.07 4.42
CA THR A 18 18.55 -7.09 5.00
C THR A 18 18.04 -5.65 5.15
N GLY A 19 16.71 -5.48 5.17
CA GLY A 19 16.10 -4.17 5.39
C GLY A 19 16.16 -3.22 4.17
N SER A 20 15.75 -1.97 4.39
CA SER A 20 15.49 -0.98 3.35
C SER A 20 16.74 -0.56 2.55
N THR A 21 17.92 -0.61 3.15
CA THR A 21 19.22 -0.26 2.56
C THR A 21 19.66 -1.21 1.45
N TYR A 22 19.47 -2.51 1.64
CA TYR A 22 19.69 -3.53 0.59
C TYR A 22 18.75 -3.28 -0.61
N PHE A 23 17.46 -3.07 -0.33
CA PHE A 23 16.47 -2.88 -1.41
C PHE A 23 16.66 -1.56 -2.17
N ALA A 24 17.07 -0.49 -1.49
CA ALA A 24 17.38 0.79 -2.13
C ALA A 24 18.53 0.70 -3.15
N ASN A 25 19.48 -0.21 -2.93
CA ASN A 25 20.65 -0.42 -3.80
C ASN A 25 20.54 -1.70 -4.65
N LYS A 26 19.35 -2.30 -4.74
CA LYS A 26 19.13 -3.58 -5.40
C LYS A 26 19.65 -3.64 -6.84
N ALA A 27 19.46 -2.58 -7.63
CA ALA A 27 19.98 -2.52 -9.00
C ALA A 27 21.52 -2.57 -9.05
N GLN A 28 22.21 -2.03 -8.04
CA GLN A 28 23.67 -2.12 -7.92
C GLN A 28 24.09 -3.54 -7.51
N HIS A 29 23.35 -4.17 -6.58
CA HIS A 29 23.61 -5.55 -6.15
C HIS A 29 23.35 -6.58 -7.26
N ASP A 30 22.31 -6.38 -8.08
CA ASP A 30 22.02 -7.23 -9.24
C ASP A 30 23.08 -7.11 -10.35
N ALA A 31 23.75 -5.95 -10.43
CA ALA A 31 24.85 -5.70 -11.36
C ALA A 31 26.22 -6.12 -10.81
N GLU A 32 26.29 -6.59 -9.55
CA GLU A 32 27.53 -7.01 -8.93
C GLU A 32 28.00 -8.34 -9.54
N ILE A 33 29.25 -8.35 -10.04
CA ILE A 33 29.90 -9.52 -10.62
C ILE A 33 31.16 -9.80 -9.80
N PRO A 34 31.36 -11.04 -9.30
CA PRO A 34 32.57 -11.38 -8.56
C PRO A 34 33.82 -11.10 -9.39
N ASN A 35 34.84 -10.51 -8.76
CA ASN A 35 36.13 -10.27 -9.40
C ASN A 35 36.96 -11.57 -9.48
N THR A 36 36.57 -12.47 -10.39
CA THR A 36 37.20 -13.78 -10.58
C THR A 36 37.05 -14.28 -12.01
N SER A 37 38.02 -15.05 -12.48
CA SER A 37 37.95 -15.77 -13.78
C SER A 37 37.36 -17.17 -13.65
N ASN A 38 37.00 -17.59 -12.42
CA ASN A 38 36.43 -18.92 -12.19
C ASN A 38 34.95 -18.96 -12.62
N LEU A 39 34.67 -19.76 -13.66
CA LEU A 39 33.33 -19.92 -14.23
C LEU A 39 32.29 -20.43 -13.23
N GLU A 40 32.68 -21.28 -12.27
CA GLU A 40 31.75 -21.81 -11.27
C GLU A 40 31.31 -20.74 -10.28
N LEU A 41 32.24 -19.87 -9.85
CA LEU A 41 31.93 -18.76 -8.94
C LEU A 41 31.04 -17.73 -9.64
N LEU A 42 31.31 -17.43 -10.91
CA LEU A 42 30.46 -16.54 -11.72
C LEU A 42 29.05 -17.13 -11.93
N ALA A 43 28.95 -18.42 -12.21
CA ALA A 43 27.66 -19.11 -12.37
C ALA A 43 26.87 -19.11 -11.06
N ARG A 44 27.53 -19.35 -9.93
CA ARG A 44 26.92 -19.32 -8.60
C ARG A 44 26.42 -17.92 -8.22
N ALA A 45 27.21 -16.88 -8.47
CA ALA A 45 26.77 -15.51 -8.22
C ALA A 45 25.59 -15.11 -9.11
N ARG A 46 25.60 -15.49 -10.39
CA ARG A 46 24.44 -15.34 -11.28
C ARG A 46 23.21 -16.06 -10.72
N GLN A 47 23.37 -17.29 -10.26
CA GLN A 47 22.29 -18.09 -9.70
C GLN A 47 21.75 -17.49 -8.40
N ALA A 48 22.61 -16.95 -7.53
CA ALA A 48 22.20 -16.24 -6.33
C ALA A 48 21.42 -14.96 -6.68
N THR A 49 21.89 -14.18 -7.64
CA THR A 49 21.16 -13.02 -8.17
C THR A 49 19.82 -13.45 -8.77
N GLY A 50 19.76 -14.54 -9.54
CA GLY A 50 18.52 -15.10 -10.04
C GLY A 50 17.58 -15.54 -8.92
N PHE A 51 18.10 -16.16 -7.87
CA PHE A 51 17.31 -16.61 -6.71
C PHE A 51 16.68 -15.44 -5.95
N VAL A 52 17.44 -14.40 -5.60
CA VAL A 52 16.89 -13.22 -4.92
C VAL A 52 15.92 -12.44 -5.82
N ASN A 53 16.01 -12.64 -7.13
CA ASN A 53 15.06 -12.13 -8.13
C ASN A 53 13.87 -13.06 -8.41
N GLY A 54 13.82 -14.23 -7.76
CA GLY A 54 12.75 -15.22 -7.92
C GLY A 54 12.78 -16.00 -9.24
N SER A 55 13.87 -15.94 -10.00
CA SER A 55 14.03 -16.64 -11.28
C SER A 55 14.88 -17.91 -11.21
N ASP A 56 15.55 -18.17 -10.09
CA ASP A 56 16.44 -19.34 -9.90
C ASP A 56 16.28 -19.97 -8.50
N VAL A 57 16.90 -21.13 -8.31
CA VAL A 57 17.00 -21.82 -7.02
C VAL A 57 18.17 -21.28 -6.19
N ASN A 58 18.02 -21.25 -4.87
CA ASN A 58 19.09 -20.81 -3.97
C ASN A 58 20.33 -21.73 -4.10
N PRO A 59 21.50 -21.22 -4.51
CA PRO A 59 22.70 -22.04 -4.71
C PRO A 59 23.26 -22.62 -3.40
N PHE A 60 22.87 -22.08 -2.25
CA PHE A 60 23.38 -22.46 -0.94
C PHE A 60 22.42 -23.37 -0.15
N LYS A 61 21.27 -23.76 -0.72
CA LYS A 61 20.20 -24.52 -0.03
C LYS A 61 20.67 -25.82 0.65
N ARG A 62 21.79 -26.41 0.21
CA ARG A 62 22.34 -27.68 0.73
C ARG A 62 23.55 -27.49 1.66
N LEU A 63 23.95 -26.26 1.95
CA LEU A 63 25.08 -26.00 2.85
C LEU A 63 24.68 -26.15 4.32
N ALA A 64 25.64 -26.50 5.17
CA ALA A 64 25.43 -26.57 6.61
C ALA A 64 25.24 -25.18 7.22
N THR A 65 24.53 -25.08 8.35
CA THR A 65 24.26 -23.82 9.06
C THR A 65 25.53 -23.00 9.31
N GLU A 66 26.63 -23.65 9.70
CA GLU A 66 27.91 -22.99 9.94
C GLU A 66 28.47 -22.34 8.65
N GLN A 67 28.40 -23.06 7.53
CA GLN A 67 28.87 -22.55 6.24
C GLN A 67 27.99 -21.39 5.74
N LEU A 68 26.68 -21.49 5.94
CA LEU A 68 25.74 -20.43 5.58
C LEU A 68 25.94 -19.17 6.43
N ASN A 69 26.23 -19.32 7.72
CA ASN A 69 26.56 -18.21 8.61
C ASN A 69 27.84 -17.51 8.17
N LEU A 70 28.87 -18.28 7.78
CA LEU A 70 30.12 -17.72 7.25
C LEU A 70 29.86 -16.89 5.99
N ILE A 71 29.05 -17.40 5.06
CA ILE A 71 28.74 -16.70 3.80
C ILE A 71 27.88 -15.45 4.05
N ALA A 72 26.80 -15.55 4.85
CA ALA A 72 25.90 -14.42 5.10
C ALA A 72 26.62 -13.22 5.75
N HIS A 73 27.59 -13.48 6.61
CA HIS A 73 28.35 -12.47 7.35
C HIS A 73 29.71 -12.12 6.73
N ASP A 74 30.00 -12.57 5.50
CA ASP A 74 31.24 -12.30 4.77
C ASP A 74 31.29 -10.87 4.20
N GLU A 75 31.33 -9.86 5.07
CA GLU A 75 31.43 -8.47 4.65
C GLU A 75 32.81 -8.16 4.04
N GLY A 76 32.83 -7.77 2.76
CA GLY A 76 34.06 -7.41 2.04
C GLY A 76 34.88 -8.61 1.55
N GLY A 77 34.36 -9.83 1.66
CA GLY A 77 34.98 -11.02 1.09
C GLY A 77 34.54 -11.32 -0.35
N PRO A 78 34.79 -12.54 -0.85
CA PRO A 78 34.61 -12.87 -2.26
C PRO A 78 33.14 -13.06 -2.70
N PHE A 79 32.19 -13.09 -1.77
CA PHE A 79 30.76 -13.27 -2.09
C PHE A 79 30.08 -11.93 -2.40
N THR A 80 29.25 -11.92 -3.43
CA THR A 80 28.43 -10.73 -3.73
C THR A 80 27.37 -10.51 -2.66
N ILE A 81 26.82 -9.30 -2.61
CA ILE A 81 25.71 -8.95 -1.72
C ILE A 81 24.51 -9.91 -1.91
N ASN A 82 24.21 -10.28 -3.16
CA ASN A 82 23.14 -11.24 -3.47
C ASN A 82 23.47 -12.68 -3.06
N GLU A 83 24.73 -13.10 -3.11
CA GLU A 83 25.16 -14.39 -2.57
C GLU A 83 25.01 -14.45 -1.06
N ARG A 84 25.44 -13.41 -0.34
CA ARG A 84 25.28 -13.32 1.11
C ARG A 84 23.80 -13.29 1.53
N ARG A 85 22.97 -12.55 0.80
CA ARG A 85 21.51 -12.55 0.97
C ARG A 85 20.92 -13.95 0.79
N ALA A 86 21.31 -14.66 -0.26
CA ALA A 86 20.86 -16.03 -0.51
C ALA A 86 21.26 -16.99 0.63
N ALA A 87 22.49 -16.87 1.15
CA ALA A 87 22.91 -17.67 2.30
C ALA A 87 22.11 -17.34 3.57
N TRP A 88 21.82 -16.06 3.80
CA TRP A 88 20.97 -15.63 4.92
C TRP A 88 19.55 -16.21 4.83
N GLU A 89 18.91 -16.21 3.65
CA GLU A 89 17.58 -16.81 3.49
C GLU A 89 17.58 -18.33 3.73
N ALA A 90 18.67 -19.00 3.36
CA ALA A 90 18.85 -20.42 3.69
C ALA A 90 19.00 -20.65 5.21
N LEU A 91 19.67 -19.75 5.94
CA LEU A 91 19.72 -19.79 7.41
C LEU A 91 18.34 -19.66 8.04
N GLN A 92 17.52 -18.73 7.56
CA GLN A 92 16.16 -18.53 8.07
C GLN A 92 15.29 -19.78 7.84
N THR A 93 15.53 -20.48 6.73
CA THR A 93 14.88 -21.75 6.41
C THR A 93 15.32 -22.88 7.36
N ILE A 94 16.61 -22.92 7.74
CA ILE A 94 17.16 -23.96 8.64
C ILE A 94 16.90 -23.67 10.11
N ALA A 95 16.84 -22.39 10.52
CA ALA A 95 16.54 -21.97 11.88
C ALA A 95 15.07 -22.22 12.31
N SER A 96 14.26 -22.75 11.39
CA SER A 96 12.86 -23.13 11.62
C SER A 96 12.60 -24.66 11.74
N PRO A 97 13.33 -25.49 12.52
CA PRO A 97 12.93 -26.88 12.75
C PRO A 97 12.52 -27.11 14.21
N ALA A 98 11.24 -26.86 14.53
CA ALA A 98 10.46 -27.49 15.61
C ALA A 98 9.02 -26.96 15.46
N VAL A 99 7.98 -27.76 15.22
CA VAL A 99 7.61 -29.00 15.91
C VAL A 99 7.06 -30.03 14.93
N SER A 100 7.62 -31.24 14.95
CA SER A 100 7.02 -32.42 14.36
C SER A 100 5.69 -32.75 15.05
N SER A 101 4.59 -32.54 14.36
CA SER A 101 3.36 -33.32 14.54
C SER A 101 2.98 -33.90 13.19
N THR A 102 2.55 -35.16 13.21
CA THR A 102 2.48 -36.05 12.06
C THR A 102 1.36 -35.69 11.08
N GLN A 103 1.59 -34.68 10.24
CA GLN A 103 1.11 -34.51 8.87
C GLN A 103 2.03 -33.45 8.22
N PRO A 104 2.65 -33.69 7.05
CA PRO A 104 3.28 -32.60 6.32
C PRO A 104 2.17 -31.70 5.77
N LEU A 105 1.87 -30.60 6.47
CA LEU A 105 1.07 -29.52 5.89
C LEU A 105 1.80 -29.03 4.64
N PRO A 106 1.14 -28.93 3.48
CA PRO A 106 1.79 -28.40 2.30
C PRO A 106 2.12 -26.93 2.57
N ASN A 107 3.40 -26.56 2.48
CA ASN A 107 3.89 -25.18 2.49
C ASN A 107 3.46 -24.44 1.21
N ASN A 108 2.17 -24.49 0.86
CA ASN A 108 1.59 -23.97 -0.38
C ASN A 108 1.04 -22.54 -0.24
N GLY A 109 1.17 -21.89 0.92
CA GLY A 109 0.63 -20.53 1.13
C GLY A 109 1.08 -19.53 0.06
N ARG A 110 2.33 -19.64 -0.39
CA ARG A 110 2.85 -18.86 -1.52
C ARG A 110 2.19 -19.22 -2.86
N GLU A 111 1.94 -20.50 -3.12
CA GLU A 111 1.25 -20.96 -4.32
C GLU A 111 -0.22 -20.51 -4.33
N ILE A 112 -0.89 -20.57 -3.17
CA ILE A 112 -2.25 -20.03 -2.96
C ILE A 112 -2.26 -18.53 -3.24
N MET A 113 -1.31 -17.77 -2.67
CA MET A 113 -1.17 -16.34 -2.94
C MET A 113 -1.00 -16.07 -4.44
N ILE A 114 -0.07 -16.75 -5.10
CA ILE A 114 0.21 -16.56 -6.53
C ILE A 114 -1.00 -16.88 -7.39
N SER A 115 -1.70 -17.97 -7.08
CA SER A 115 -2.92 -18.38 -7.78
C SER A 115 -4.02 -17.32 -7.62
N ARG A 116 -4.32 -16.93 -6.38
CA ARG A 116 -5.43 -16.04 -6.05
C ARG A 116 -5.21 -14.59 -6.45
N LEU A 117 -4.00 -14.04 -6.26
CA LEU A 117 -3.73 -12.62 -6.50
C LEU A 117 -3.23 -12.35 -7.91
N PHE A 118 -2.37 -13.23 -8.43
CA PHE A 118 -1.58 -12.94 -9.62
C PHE A 118 -1.88 -13.84 -10.82
N GLY A 119 -2.84 -14.76 -10.70
CA GLY A 119 -3.23 -15.64 -11.80
C GLY A 119 -2.12 -16.61 -12.21
N GLY A 120 -1.29 -17.05 -11.26
CA GLY A 120 -0.28 -18.09 -11.48
C GLY A 120 1.16 -17.60 -11.68
N ARG A 121 1.38 -16.28 -11.83
CA ARG A 121 2.74 -15.72 -11.93
C ARG A 121 2.86 -14.45 -11.10
N GLU A 122 3.78 -14.47 -10.14
CA GLU A 122 4.06 -13.30 -9.32
C GLU A 122 4.73 -12.17 -10.15
N PRO A 123 4.15 -10.96 -10.20
CA PRO A 123 4.72 -9.83 -10.91
C PRO A 123 5.78 -9.10 -10.06
N PRO A 124 6.66 -8.28 -10.65
CA PRO A 124 7.45 -7.31 -9.90
C PRO A 124 6.57 -6.41 -9.03
N VAL A 125 7.11 -5.90 -7.93
CA VAL A 125 6.42 -4.91 -7.09
C VAL A 125 6.28 -3.61 -7.87
N ALA A 126 5.05 -3.12 -8.00
CA ALA A 126 4.76 -1.83 -8.63
C ALA A 126 5.30 -0.67 -7.78
N GLN A 127 5.73 0.41 -8.43
CA GLN A 127 6.20 1.60 -7.71
C GLN A 127 5.00 2.44 -7.24
N PRO A 128 4.82 2.64 -5.92
CA PRO A 128 3.85 3.60 -5.41
C PRO A 128 4.34 5.04 -5.67
N PRO A 129 3.43 6.03 -5.71
CA PRO A 129 1.97 5.91 -5.61
C PRO A 129 1.30 5.56 -6.94
N ALA A 130 0.00 5.25 -6.89
CA ALA A 130 -0.84 5.34 -8.08
C ALA A 130 -0.78 6.75 -8.69
N THR A 131 -0.43 6.81 -9.95
CA THR A 131 -0.45 7.96 -10.84
C THR A 131 -1.38 7.67 -12.02
N LEU A 132 -1.64 8.66 -12.86
CA LEU A 132 -2.40 8.46 -14.11
C LEU A 132 -1.75 7.39 -15.02
N TYR A 133 -0.45 7.12 -14.86
CA TYR A 133 0.31 6.20 -15.70
C TYR A 133 0.21 4.74 -15.29
N ASN A 134 -0.18 4.44 -14.04
CA ASN A 134 -0.26 3.07 -13.51
C ASN A 134 -1.64 2.75 -12.88
N ILE A 135 -2.64 3.62 -13.01
CA ILE A 135 -4.00 3.41 -12.48
C ILE A 135 -4.70 2.16 -13.04
N ALA A 136 -4.25 1.66 -14.19
CA ALA A 136 -4.75 0.41 -14.80
C ALA A 136 -4.10 -0.86 -14.22
N GLN A 137 -3.04 -0.73 -13.40
CA GLN A 137 -2.41 -1.87 -12.74
C GLN A 137 -3.32 -2.42 -11.63
N LYS A 138 -3.16 -3.70 -11.31
CA LYS A 138 -3.94 -4.30 -10.21
C LYS A 138 -3.41 -3.76 -8.90
N SER A 139 -4.29 -3.45 -7.95
CA SER A 139 -3.88 -2.99 -6.62
C SER A 139 -2.95 -3.97 -5.91
N SER A 140 -3.10 -5.28 -6.17
CA SER A 140 -2.23 -6.34 -5.63
C SER A 140 -0.77 -6.21 -6.07
N ASP A 141 -0.50 -5.55 -7.20
CA ASP A 141 0.86 -5.39 -7.73
C ASP A 141 1.68 -4.45 -6.83
N PHE A 142 1.01 -3.58 -6.06
CA PHE A 142 1.61 -2.63 -5.10
C PHE A 142 1.92 -3.24 -3.73
N LEU A 143 1.56 -4.51 -3.49
CA LEU A 143 1.97 -5.22 -2.28
C LEU A 143 3.50 -5.39 -2.30
N ASN A 144 4.16 -4.89 -1.24
CA ASN A 144 5.61 -5.02 -1.11
C ASN A 144 6.00 -6.47 -0.76
N LEU A 145 7.29 -6.79 -0.77
CA LEU A 145 7.75 -8.17 -0.53
C LEU A 145 7.40 -8.68 0.89
N ASP A 146 7.43 -7.80 1.89
CA ASP A 146 7.05 -8.16 3.26
C ASP A 146 5.55 -8.45 3.36
N ASP A 147 4.71 -7.64 2.70
CA ASP A 147 3.27 -7.86 2.59
C ASP A 147 3.00 -9.23 1.92
N ARG A 148 3.71 -9.56 0.83
CA ARG A 148 3.53 -10.84 0.12
C ARG A 148 3.99 -12.06 0.93
N SER A 149 5.08 -11.92 1.67
CA SER A 149 5.55 -12.93 2.62
C SER A 149 4.52 -13.15 3.73
N LEU A 150 4.05 -12.07 4.36
CA LEU A 150 2.99 -12.07 5.37
C LEU A 150 1.71 -12.74 4.86
N ILE A 151 1.28 -12.40 3.64
CA ILE A 151 0.09 -12.96 3.01
C ILE A 151 0.23 -14.46 2.75
N SER A 152 1.41 -14.90 2.30
CA SER A 152 1.70 -16.32 2.11
C SER A 152 1.53 -17.09 3.42
N ASP A 153 2.02 -16.53 4.52
CA ASP A 153 1.87 -17.11 5.87
C ASP A 153 0.41 -17.10 6.34
N MET A 154 -0.35 -16.02 6.07
CA MET A 154 -1.78 -15.95 6.38
C MET A 154 -2.59 -17.02 5.65
N TYR A 155 -2.31 -17.26 4.36
CA TYR A 155 -2.98 -18.32 3.61
C TYR A 155 -2.64 -19.71 4.13
N ALA A 156 -1.35 -19.97 4.41
CA ALA A 156 -0.93 -21.25 4.98
C ALA A 156 -1.63 -21.50 6.33
N TYR A 157 -1.68 -20.47 7.19
CA TYR A 157 -2.34 -20.55 8.48
C TYR A 157 -3.86 -20.75 8.35
N ALA A 158 -4.54 -19.93 7.54
CA ALA A 158 -5.98 -20.05 7.34
C ALA A 158 -6.35 -21.43 6.76
N GLN A 159 -5.58 -21.94 5.80
CA GLN A 159 -5.79 -23.28 5.25
C GLN A 159 -5.58 -24.37 6.31
N ALA A 160 -4.50 -24.31 7.08
CA ALA A 160 -4.19 -25.31 8.11
C ALA A 160 -5.25 -25.37 9.21
N GLU A 161 -5.85 -24.22 9.53
CA GLU A 161 -6.89 -24.09 10.56
C GLU A 161 -8.31 -24.33 10.02
N GLY A 162 -8.47 -24.59 8.71
CA GLY A 162 -9.77 -24.81 8.08
C GLY A 162 -10.64 -23.55 7.99
N ALA A 163 -10.04 -22.37 8.03
CA ALA A 163 -10.73 -21.11 7.81
C ALA A 163 -10.93 -20.84 6.31
N ALA A 164 -12.06 -20.21 5.99
CA ALA A 164 -12.37 -19.72 4.66
C ALA A 164 -11.30 -18.70 4.22
N LEU A 165 -10.63 -18.99 3.12
CA LEU A 165 -9.49 -18.20 2.65
C LEU A 165 -9.93 -16.79 2.17
N GLU A 166 -11.23 -16.60 1.92
CA GLU A 166 -11.87 -15.33 1.58
C GLU A 166 -11.69 -14.26 2.67
N TYR A 167 -11.52 -14.67 3.95
CA TYR A 167 -11.14 -13.74 5.01
C TYR A 167 -9.77 -13.10 4.74
N VAL A 168 -8.81 -13.89 4.24
CA VAL A 168 -7.50 -13.40 3.84
C VAL A 168 -7.64 -12.51 2.60
N ASP A 169 -8.45 -12.90 1.60
CA ASP A 169 -8.71 -12.08 0.40
C ASP A 169 -9.24 -10.67 0.76
N ARG A 170 -10.16 -10.59 1.72
CA ARG A 170 -10.75 -9.34 2.21
C ARG A 170 -9.69 -8.41 2.81
N LEU A 171 -8.80 -8.97 3.63
CA LEU A 171 -7.70 -8.24 4.24
C LEU A 171 -6.69 -7.76 3.19
N ILE A 172 -6.34 -8.63 2.24
CA ILE A 172 -5.45 -8.32 1.12
C ILE A 172 -6.01 -7.19 0.27
N LYS A 173 -7.31 -7.19 -0.02
CA LYS A 173 -7.95 -6.12 -0.80
C LYS A 173 -7.78 -4.76 -0.12
N SER A 174 -7.96 -4.72 1.20
CA SER A 174 -7.76 -3.52 2.02
C SER A 174 -6.29 -3.07 1.99
N LEU A 175 -5.35 -3.98 2.23
CA LEU A 175 -3.92 -3.69 2.26
C LEU A 175 -3.39 -3.27 0.89
N SER A 176 -3.79 -3.97 -0.18
CA SER A 176 -3.43 -3.65 -1.56
C SER A 176 -3.87 -2.25 -1.95
N THR A 177 -5.09 -1.88 -1.56
CA THR A 177 -5.64 -0.55 -1.83
C THR A 177 -4.92 0.51 -1.00
N TYR A 178 -4.64 0.23 0.27
CA TYR A 178 -3.82 1.10 1.13
C TYR A 178 -2.46 1.40 0.49
N ARG A 179 -1.72 0.38 0.03
CA ARG A 179 -0.42 0.53 -0.65
C ARG A 179 -0.55 1.29 -1.97
N ASN A 180 -1.52 0.91 -2.80
CA ASN A 180 -1.80 1.53 -4.10
C ASN A 180 -1.98 3.05 -3.97
N TYR A 181 -2.69 3.50 -2.93
CA TYR A 181 -2.96 4.90 -2.67
C TYR A 181 -1.96 5.59 -1.73
N SER A 182 -0.67 5.24 -1.86
CA SER A 182 0.42 5.85 -1.11
C SER A 182 0.25 5.68 0.40
N ASP A 183 0.09 4.44 0.86
CA ASP A 183 -0.19 4.11 2.25
C ASP A 183 -1.41 4.90 2.79
N GLY A 184 -2.48 4.92 1.98
CA GLY A 184 -3.73 5.60 2.28
C GLY A 184 -3.70 7.13 2.18
N ARG A 185 -2.55 7.78 1.92
CA ARG A 185 -2.43 9.26 1.88
C ARG A 185 -3.24 9.90 0.76
N GLN A 186 -3.54 9.17 -0.32
CA GLN A 186 -4.35 9.66 -1.43
C GLN A 186 -5.86 9.40 -1.25
N LEU A 187 -6.26 8.66 -0.22
CA LEU A 187 -7.66 8.38 0.08
C LEU A 187 -8.17 9.35 1.14
N GLY A 188 -9.31 9.98 0.86
CA GLY A 188 -9.99 10.83 1.83
C GLY A 188 -10.45 10.03 3.05
N ASN A 189 -10.53 10.71 4.18
CA ASN A 189 -11.18 10.19 5.37
C ASN A 189 -12.67 10.52 5.31
N GLY A 190 -13.53 9.51 5.37
CA GLY A 190 -15.00 9.60 5.33
C GLY A 190 -15.63 10.54 6.37
N ASN A 191 -14.90 10.88 7.43
CA ASN A 191 -15.33 11.80 8.48
C ASN A 191 -14.79 13.22 8.32
N ILE A 192 -13.99 13.47 7.28
CA ILE A 192 -13.41 14.79 6.97
C ILE A 192 -14.03 15.34 5.69
N GLY A 193 -14.77 16.45 5.80
CA GLY A 193 -15.27 17.19 4.65
C GLY A 193 -16.33 16.46 3.80
N HIS A 194 -16.97 15.42 4.34
CA HIS A 194 -18.04 14.69 3.67
C HIS A 194 -19.43 15.23 4.02
N TYR A 195 -20.25 15.41 2.98
CA TYR A 195 -21.61 15.92 3.06
C TYR A 195 -22.54 15.07 2.19
N ASP A 196 -23.82 14.99 2.55
CA ASP A 196 -24.83 14.35 1.74
C ASP A 196 -25.34 15.24 0.59
N ALA A 197 -26.30 14.74 -0.18
CA ALA A 197 -26.85 15.43 -1.34
C ALA A 197 -27.56 16.76 -0.98
N ASP A 198 -28.04 16.90 0.26
CA ASP A 198 -28.67 18.11 0.77
C ASP A 198 -27.65 19.09 1.37
N GLY A 199 -26.39 18.68 1.41
CA GLY A 199 -25.26 19.45 1.93
C GLY A 199 -25.12 19.36 3.45
N TYR A 200 -25.69 18.37 4.13
CA TYR A 200 -25.46 18.16 5.56
C TYR A 200 -24.23 17.31 5.80
N LYS A 201 -23.45 17.62 6.84
CA LYS A 201 -22.26 16.85 7.19
C LYS A 201 -22.66 15.43 7.54
N VAL A 202 -21.89 14.47 7.04
CA VAL A 202 -22.06 13.04 7.35
C VAL A 202 -20.83 12.54 8.10
N SER A 203 -21.05 11.66 9.07
CA SER A 203 -19.99 10.85 9.67
C SER A 203 -20.35 9.37 9.66
N TYR A 204 -19.32 8.55 9.75
CA TYR A 204 -19.34 7.11 9.77
C TYR A 204 -18.67 6.63 11.05
N GLU A 205 -19.22 5.58 11.62
CA GLU A 205 -18.76 4.99 12.86
C GLU A 205 -19.00 3.47 12.82
N PHE A 206 -18.13 2.67 13.42
CA PHE A 206 -18.40 1.24 13.55
C PHE A 206 -19.61 0.99 14.46
N LYS A 207 -20.35 -0.09 14.21
CA LYS A 207 -21.33 -0.57 15.20
C LYS A 207 -20.64 -0.99 16.50
N PRO A 208 -21.37 -1.04 17.64
CA PRO A 208 -20.77 -1.32 18.94
C PRO A 208 -19.85 -2.54 19.01
N GLU A 209 -20.22 -3.64 18.35
CA GLU A 209 -19.41 -4.86 18.27
C GLU A 209 -18.07 -4.64 17.56
N ASP A 210 -18.10 -4.06 16.36
CA ASP A 210 -16.92 -3.77 15.55
C ASP A 210 -16.04 -2.69 16.19
N ARG A 211 -16.65 -1.68 16.81
CA ARG A 211 -15.93 -0.65 17.58
C ARG A 211 -15.17 -1.27 18.76
N ALA A 212 -15.78 -2.24 19.45
CA ALA A 212 -15.13 -2.94 20.54
C ALA A 212 -13.93 -3.75 20.03
N ILE A 213 -14.08 -4.46 18.90
CA ILE A 213 -12.96 -5.20 18.27
C ILE A 213 -11.84 -4.23 17.87
N ALA A 214 -12.17 -3.15 17.16
CA ALA A 214 -11.17 -2.15 16.74
C ALA A 214 -10.41 -1.57 17.94
N SER A 215 -11.13 -1.26 19.02
CA SER A 215 -10.54 -0.78 20.26
C SER A 215 -9.62 -1.82 20.89
N ARG A 216 -10.00 -3.11 20.93
CA ARG A 216 -9.13 -4.17 21.46
C ARG A 216 -7.85 -4.30 20.66
N ILE A 217 -7.93 -4.28 19.32
CA ILE A 217 -6.74 -4.35 18.47
C ILE A 217 -5.81 -3.15 18.74
N LEU A 218 -6.35 -1.93 18.71
CA LEU A 218 -5.57 -0.69 18.90
C LEU A 218 -4.90 -0.60 20.27
N ASN A 219 -5.48 -1.22 21.29
CA ASN A 219 -4.96 -1.21 22.66
C ASN A 219 -4.21 -2.50 23.05
N SER A 220 -4.12 -3.49 22.15
CA SER A 220 -3.41 -4.75 22.42
C SER A 220 -1.89 -4.55 22.42
N ALA A 221 -1.16 -5.36 23.18
CA ALA A 221 0.31 -5.38 23.08
C ALA A 221 0.79 -5.99 21.74
N ALA A 222 0.02 -6.95 21.20
CA ALA A 222 0.25 -7.58 19.90
C ALA A 222 0.42 -6.60 18.73
N ILE A 223 -0.25 -5.44 18.73
CA ILE A 223 -0.10 -4.44 17.66
C ILE A 223 1.33 -3.92 17.51
N ASN A 224 2.14 -4.00 18.57
CA ASN A 224 3.50 -3.47 18.58
C ASN A 224 4.53 -4.45 18.00
N SER A 225 4.21 -5.75 17.95
CA SER A 225 5.12 -6.80 17.48
C SER A 225 4.55 -7.61 16.31
N THR A 226 3.30 -7.34 15.90
CA THR A 226 2.71 -7.96 14.73
C THR A 226 3.45 -7.58 13.45
N ARG A 227 3.60 -8.54 12.55
CA ARG A 227 4.16 -8.33 11.20
C ARG A 227 3.23 -7.55 10.27
N ILE A 228 1.96 -7.34 10.66
CA ILE A 228 1.03 -6.48 9.91
C ILE A 228 1.46 -5.01 10.11
N ASP A 229 1.56 -4.26 9.02
CA ASP A 229 1.92 -2.84 9.03
C ASP A 229 1.04 -2.04 10.02
N GLN A 230 1.66 -1.40 11.01
CA GLN A 230 0.91 -0.71 12.07
C GLN A 230 0.22 0.56 11.57
N GLY A 231 0.75 1.18 10.51
CA GLY A 231 0.09 2.31 9.84
C GLY A 231 -1.21 1.84 9.16
N PHE A 232 -1.16 0.72 8.46
CA PHE A 232 -2.32 0.07 7.87
C PHE A 232 -3.36 -0.32 8.93
N LEU A 233 -2.94 -0.87 10.08
CA LEU A 233 -3.86 -1.19 11.17
C LEU A 233 -4.57 0.07 11.69
N ARG A 234 -3.84 1.14 11.98
CA ARG A 234 -4.46 2.41 12.41
C ARG A 234 -5.39 2.98 11.34
N TYR A 235 -5.02 2.82 10.07
CA TYR A 235 -5.83 3.26 8.94
C TYR A 235 -7.15 2.49 8.83
N VAL A 236 -7.10 1.15 8.86
CA VAL A 236 -8.31 0.32 8.67
C VAL A 236 -9.19 0.26 9.92
N LEU A 237 -8.65 0.61 11.09
CA LEU A 237 -9.38 0.69 12.36
C LEU A 237 -9.88 2.10 12.67
N ASP A 238 -9.61 3.09 11.82
CA ASP A 238 -10.27 4.39 11.85
C ASP A 238 -11.63 4.28 11.14
N PRO A 239 -12.76 4.66 11.75
CA PRO A 239 -14.07 4.50 11.14
C PRO A 239 -14.28 5.36 9.89
N GLY A 240 -13.53 6.45 9.72
CA GLY A 240 -13.56 7.27 8.51
C GLY A 240 -12.91 6.58 7.31
N HIS A 241 -12.00 5.64 7.54
CA HIS A 241 -11.33 4.87 6.48
C HIS A 241 -11.83 3.41 6.41
N GLY A 242 -11.79 2.72 7.54
CA GLY A 242 -12.15 1.32 7.71
C GLY A 242 -13.59 0.98 7.31
N ALA A 243 -14.52 1.92 7.47
CA ALA A 243 -15.92 1.75 7.07
C ALA A 243 -16.09 1.36 5.59
N PHE A 244 -15.11 1.67 4.73
CA PHE A 244 -15.20 1.41 3.30
C PHE A 244 -14.29 0.27 2.82
N MET A 245 -13.46 -0.27 3.72
CA MET A 245 -12.32 -1.11 3.33
C MET A 245 -12.43 -2.53 3.88
N ASN A 246 -12.68 -2.71 5.18
CA ASN A 246 -12.64 -4.02 5.85
C ASN A 246 -13.92 -4.36 6.63
N VAL A 247 -15.07 -3.95 6.10
CA VAL A 247 -16.41 -4.24 6.67
C VAL A 247 -16.55 -5.75 6.94
N GLY A 248 -16.93 -6.13 8.17
CA GLY A 248 -17.08 -7.52 8.63
C GLY A 248 -15.80 -8.35 8.72
N GLY A 249 -14.64 -7.79 8.41
CA GLY A 249 -13.34 -8.47 8.52
C GLY A 249 -12.62 -8.28 9.85
N LEU A 250 -13.15 -7.45 10.76
CA LEU A 250 -12.49 -7.11 12.03
C LEU A 250 -12.25 -8.30 12.96
N PRO A 251 -13.19 -9.25 13.15
CA PRO A 251 -12.94 -10.41 14.01
C PRO A 251 -11.76 -11.26 13.51
N PHE A 252 -11.67 -11.48 12.19
CA PHE A 252 -10.56 -12.21 11.60
C PHE A 252 -9.25 -11.42 11.71
N LEU A 253 -9.29 -10.10 11.45
CA LEU A 253 -8.13 -9.23 11.61
C LEU A 253 -7.57 -9.28 13.03
N GLU A 254 -8.44 -9.27 14.06
CA GLU A 254 -8.02 -9.40 15.46
C GLU A 254 -7.21 -10.68 15.68
N ARG A 255 -7.70 -11.83 15.18
CA ARG A 255 -6.97 -13.10 15.25
C ARG A 255 -5.62 -13.04 14.53
N MET A 256 -5.57 -12.43 13.34
CA MET A 256 -4.32 -12.32 12.58
C MET A 256 -3.30 -11.41 13.26
N VAL A 257 -3.74 -10.29 13.83
CA VAL A 257 -2.86 -9.36 14.58
C VAL A 257 -2.17 -10.12 15.71
N SER A 258 -2.95 -10.83 16.53
CA SER A 258 -2.40 -11.62 17.63
C SER A 258 -1.52 -12.77 17.14
N LYS A 259 -1.96 -13.54 16.12
CA LYS A 259 -1.22 -14.70 15.62
C LYS A 259 0.14 -14.34 15.01
N LEU A 260 0.23 -13.18 14.36
CA LEU A 260 1.43 -12.74 13.64
C LEU A 260 2.31 -11.81 14.48
N SER A 261 2.00 -11.71 15.78
CA SER A 261 2.79 -11.00 16.79
C SER A 261 3.73 -11.93 17.56
N SER A 262 4.52 -11.36 18.46
CA SER A 262 5.35 -12.13 19.41
C SER A 262 4.53 -13.03 20.34
N GLU A 263 3.23 -12.76 20.51
CA GLU A 263 2.30 -13.56 21.32
C GLU A 263 1.69 -14.72 20.53
N GLY A 264 2.05 -14.88 19.25
CA GLY A 264 1.42 -15.79 18.30
C GLY A 264 1.55 -17.28 18.60
N ALA A 265 2.55 -17.68 19.39
CA ALA A 265 2.76 -19.06 19.80
C ALA A 265 1.68 -19.54 20.79
N ASP A 266 1.19 -18.63 21.64
CA ASP A 266 0.22 -18.92 22.69
C ASP A 266 -1.23 -18.68 22.25
N GLN A 267 -1.43 -18.20 21.01
CA GLN A 267 -2.77 -17.95 20.50
C GLN A 267 -3.53 -19.25 20.24
N PRO A 268 -4.82 -19.30 20.61
CA PRO A 268 -5.66 -20.44 20.29
C PRO A 268 -5.84 -20.57 18.78
N ARG A 269 -6.18 -21.80 18.36
CA ARG A 269 -6.60 -22.13 17.00
C ARG A 269 -7.78 -21.26 16.54
N LEU A 270 -7.94 -21.12 15.22
CA LEU A 270 -9.12 -20.42 14.70
C LEU A 270 -10.37 -21.24 15.04
N GLY A 271 -11.40 -20.55 15.52
CA GLY A 271 -12.68 -21.19 15.83
C GLY A 271 -13.50 -21.45 14.56
N SER A 272 -14.55 -22.26 14.71
CA SER A 272 -15.45 -22.65 13.62
C SER A 272 -16.19 -21.47 12.99
N GLU A 273 -16.25 -20.32 13.67
CA GLU A 273 -16.80 -19.08 13.12
C GLU A 273 -16.09 -18.60 11.85
N PHE A 274 -14.86 -19.04 11.59
CA PHE A 274 -14.11 -18.69 10.39
C PHE A 274 -14.20 -19.74 9.27
N ALA A 275 -14.94 -20.84 9.45
CA ALA A 275 -14.98 -21.94 8.48
C ALA A 275 -15.73 -21.59 7.18
N ALA A 276 -16.62 -20.60 7.23
CA ALA A 276 -17.35 -20.08 6.08
C ALA A 276 -17.23 -18.55 6.05
N PHE A 277 -17.14 -17.97 4.85
CA PHE A 277 -17.08 -16.53 4.68
C PHE A 277 -18.42 -15.99 4.20
N ASP A 278 -19.05 -15.19 5.05
CA ASP A 278 -20.25 -14.44 4.70
C ASP A 278 -19.88 -13.05 4.21
N ASN A 279 -20.46 -12.65 3.07
CA ASN A 279 -20.27 -11.30 2.55
C ASN A 279 -20.93 -10.29 3.49
N ALA A 280 -20.10 -9.56 4.23
CA ALA A 280 -20.54 -8.53 5.13
C ALA A 280 -21.29 -7.40 4.41
N VAL A 281 -22.49 -7.08 4.91
CA VAL A 281 -23.33 -5.98 4.43
C VAL A 281 -22.93 -4.70 5.16
N PHE A 282 -22.73 -3.60 4.43
CA PHE A 282 -22.24 -2.34 5.02
C PHE A 282 -23.10 -1.86 6.20
N GLU A 283 -24.41 -1.92 6.04
CA GLU A 283 -25.41 -1.52 7.03
C GLU A 283 -25.38 -2.37 8.30
N ASP A 284 -24.81 -3.57 8.24
CA ASP A 284 -24.68 -4.47 9.39
C ASP A 284 -23.52 -4.10 10.29
N HIS A 285 -22.54 -3.33 9.80
CA HIS A 285 -21.29 -3.04 10.51
C HIS A 285 -21.05 -1.55 10.75
N ILE A 286 -21.69 -0.67 9.98
CA ILE A 286 -21.42 0.77 9.99
C ILE A 286 -22.67 1.59 10.31
N VAL A 287 -22.52 2.56 11.20
CA VAL A 287 -23.51 3.60 11.49
C VAL A 287 -23.15 4.85 10.70
N ARG A 288 -24.08 5.31 9.86
CA ARG A 288 -24.00 6.60 9.17
C ARG A 288 -24.87 7.62 9.90
N THR A 289 -24.27 8.74 10.31
CA THR A 289 -24.96 9.83 11.00
C THR A 289 -24.96 11.09 10.13
N THR A 290 -26.14 11.65 9.89
CA THR A 290 -26.30 12.97 9.26
C THR A 290 -26.46 14.04 10.36
N HIS A 291 -25.55 15.01 10.38
CA HIS A 291 -25.52 16.12 11.32
C HIS A 291 -26.33 17.29 10.77
N LYS A 292 -27.61 17.37 11.13
CA LYS A 292 -28.57 18.35 10.59
C LYS A 292 -28.31 19.80 11.00
N ASP A 293 -27.46 20.00 12.00
CA ASP A 293 -26.98 21.30 12.49
C ASP A 293 -25.76 21.81 11.72
N THR A 294 -25.09 20.94 10.96
CA THR A 294 -23.84 21.28 10.27
C THR A 294 -24.02 21.18 8.75
N ARG A 295 -24.04 22.33 8.07
CA ARG A 295 -24.17 22.42 6.61
C ARG A 295 -22.83 22.66 5.93
N LEU A 296 -22.70 22.19 4.70
CA LEU A 296 -21.63 22.52 3.77
C LEU A 296 -21.50 24.04 3.72
N PRO A 297 -20.32 24.60 4.01
CA PRO A 297 -20.11 26.03 3.92
C PRO A 297 -20.47 26.55 2.52
N PRO A 298 -21.02 27.76 2.41
CA PRO A 298 -21.28 28.37 1.12
C PRO A 298 -20.02 28.35 0.24
N SER A 299 -20.19 28.00 -1.03
CA SER A 299 -19.08 27.98 -1.98
C SER A 299 -18.41 29.36 -2.04
N LYS A 300 -17.08 29.39 -1.90
CA LYS A 300 -16.26 30.59 -2.12
C LYS A 300 -15.79 30.74 -3.57
N ALA A 301 -16.25 29.88 -4.47
CA ALA A 301 -15.93 30.00 -5.89
C ALA A 301 -16.53 31.30 -6.42
N LEU A 302 -15.77 32.06 -7.21
CA LEU A 302 -16.22 33.32 -7.83
C LEU A 302 -17.01 33.06 -9.13
N SER A 303 -16.73 31.93 -9.78
CA SER A 303 -17.47 31.43 -10.94
C SER A 303 -17.67 29.92 -10.82
N GLY A 304 -18.61 29.40 -11.60
CA GLY A 304 -18.86 27.97 -11.74
C GLY A 304 -19.55 27.66 -13.05
N VAL A 305 -19.68 26.37 -13.37
CA VAL A 305 -20.40 25.92 -14.56
C VAL A 305 -21.82 25.56 -14.16
N THR A 306 -22.81 26.28 -14.69
CA THR A 306 -24.24 25.99 -14.51
C THR A 306 -24.81 25.59 -15.87
N ASN A 307 -25.37 24.37 -15.99
CA ASN A 307 -25.90 23.83 -17.25
C ASN A 307 -24.90 23.88 -18.42
N GLY A 308 -23.61 23.64 -18.16
CA GLY A 308 -22.56 23.66 -19.18
C GLY A 308 -22.06 25.06 -19.57
N VAL A 309 -22.57 26.14 -18.94
CA VAL A 309 -22.16 27.52 -19.20
C VAL A 309 -21.47 28.12 -17.97
N TRP A 310 -20.34 28.79 -18.19
CA TRP A 310 -19.66 29.56 -17.15
C TRP A 310 -20.55 30.71 -16.66
N ALA A 311 -20.81 30.75 -15.36
CA ALA A 311 -21.60 31.76 -14.68
C ALA A 311 -20.88 32.26 -13.41
N LEU A 312 -21.08 33.53 -13.06
CA LEU A 312 -20.61 34.06 -11.78
C LEU A 312 -21.50 33.52 -10.65
N THR A 313 -20.87 33.20 -9.53
CA THR A 313 -21.60 32.91 -8.29
C THR A 313 -22.11 34.21 -7.67
N GLU A 314 -23.02 34.11 -6.70
CA GLU A 314 -23.46 35.26 -5.91
C GLU A 314 -22.29 35.99 -5.23
N LEU A 315 -21.28 35.23 -4.76
CA LEU A 315 -20.06 35.82 -4.19
C LEU A 315 -19.23 36.56 -5.25
N GLY A 316 -19.07 35.98 -6.46
CA GLY A 316 -18.36 36.63 -7.56
C GLY A 316 -19.01 37.95 -7.98
N LYS A 317 -20.35 37.96 -8.06
CA LYS A 317 -21.12 39.18 -8.33
C LYS A 317 -20.94 40.21 -7.21
N ALA A 318 -21.09 39.80 -5.95
CA ALA A 318 -20.97 40.68 -4.79
C ALA A 318 -19.57 41.30 -4.66
N GLN A 319 -18.52 40.58 -5.08
CA GLN A 319 -17.14 41.07 -5.06
C GLN A 319 -16.74 41.87 -6.32
N GLY A 320 -17.69 42.16 -7.22
CA GLY A 320 -17.48 43.01 -8.39
C GLY A 320 -16.73 42.34 -9.54
N TYR A 321 -16.69 41.00 -9.56
CA TYR A 321 -16.08 40.28 -10.69
C TYR A 321 -17.01 40.26 -11.91
N ARG A 322 -16.40 40.26 -13.08
CA ARG A 322 -17.00 40.01 -14.39
C ARG A 322 -16.44 38.70 -14.93
N LEU A 323 -17.23 38.02 -15.75
CA LEU A 323 -16.87 36.74 -16.35
C LEU A 323 -17.06 36.82 -17.86
N ASP A 324 -15.99 36.59 -18.61
CA ASP A 324 -16.08 36.37 -20.04
C ASP A 324 -16.66 34.96 -20.27
N LYS A 325 -17.90 34.92 -20.78
CA LYS A 325 -18.63 33.67 -21.02
C LYS A 325 -18.01 32.78 -22.10
N ARG A 326 -17.17 33.34 -22.98
CA ARG A 326 -16.51 32.61 -24.08
C ARG A 326 -15.22 31.95 -23.64
N THR A 327 -14.46 32.61 -22.76
CA THR A 327 -13.13 32.14 -22.32
C THR A 327 -13.13 31.59 -20.89
N GLY A 328 -14.16 31.87 -20.09
CA GLY A 328 -14.23 31.53 -18.67
C GLY A 328 -13.36 32.42 -17.77
N VAL A 329 -12.73 33.46 -18.33
CA VAL A 329 -11.82 34.35 -17.60
C VAL A 329 -12.60 35.30 -16.70
N LEU A 330 -12.19 35.39 -15.42
CA LEU A 330 -12.68 36.41 -14.50
C LEU A 330 -11.82 37.68 -14.56
N SER A 331 -12.47 38.84 -14.50
CA SER A 331 -11.81 40.13 -14.32
C SER A 331 -12.51 40.95 -13.23
N LYS A 332 -11.76 41.81 -12.54
CA LYS A 332 -12.30 42.78 -11.59
C LYS A 332 -12.01 44.15 -12.18
N SER A 333 -13.01 45.02 -12.27
CA SER A 333 -12.75 46.40 -12.70
C SER A 333 -12.10 47.14 -11.53
N ASP A 334 -10.80 47.35 -11.58
CA ASP A 334 -10.16 48.30 -10.69
C ASP A 334 -10.52 49.72 -11.14
N ASN A 335 -10.88 50.56 -10.17
CA ASN A 335 -11.00 52.00 -10.34
C ASN A 335 -9.64 52.56 -10.80
N ALA A 336 -9.67 53.37 -11.87
CA ALA A 336 -8.67 54.33 -12.33
C ALA A 336 -7.18 54.05 -12.00
N VAL A 337 -6.42 53.64 -13.02
CA VAL A 337 -5.01 54.06 -13.13
C VAL A 337 -4.77 54.49 -14.57
N ASP A 338 -4.30 55.73 -14.69
CA ASP A 338 -3.91 56.43 -15.91
C ASP A 338 -3.10 55.58 -16.89
N GLU A 339 -3.31 55.88 -18.17
CA GLU A 339 -2.35 55.61 -19.22
C GLU A 339 -0.97 56.15 -18.82
N GLN A 340 -0.06 55.28 -18.43
CA GLN A 340 1.36 55.54 -18.63
C GLN A 340 2.14 54.24 -18.81
N THR A 341 2.59 54.09 -20.05
CA THR A 341 3.64 53.19 -20.53
C THR A 341 4.69 52.87 -19.47
N SER A 342 4.86 51.58 -19.19
CA SER A 342 6.13 51.04 -18.72
C SER A 342 6.35 49.68 -19.36
N GLN A 343 7.19 49.68 -20.39
CA GLN A 343 7.86 48.47 -20.86
C GLN A 343 8.66 47.90 -19.70
N VAL A 344 8.26 46.72 -19.22
CA VAL A 344 9.11 45.91 -18.33
C VAL A 344 9.36 44.58 -19.01
N SER A 345 10.64 44.32 -19.17
CA SER A 345 11.30 43.21 -19.83
C SER A 345 10.84 41.84 -19.34
N VAL A 346 10.56 40.96 -20.30
CA VAL A 346 10.22 39.55 -20.10
C VAL A 346 11.49 38.77 -19.69
N PRO A 347 11.54 38.08 -18.54
CA PRO A 347 12.50 37.01 -18.34
C PRO A 347 11.98 35.79 -19.12
N LYS A 348 12.75 35.34 -20.13
CA LYS A 348 12.53 34.07 -20.85
C LYS A 348 12.66 32.91 -19.86
N TYR A 349 11.53 32.44 -19.33
CA TYR A 349 11.38 31.09 -18.83
C TYR A 349 10.47 30.34 -19.79
N SER A 350 11.03 29.34 -20.47
CA SER A 350 10.32 28.40 -21.34
C SER A 350 9.33 27.60 -20.50
N LYS A 351 8.10 28.10 -20.36
CA LYS A 351 6.97 27.34 -19.84
C LYS A 351 6.31 26.66 -21.04
N ARG A 352 6.54 25.34 -21.17
CA ARG A 352 5.60 24.49 -21.92
C ARG A 352 4.27 24.54 -21.17
N THR A 353 3.30 25.23 -21.74
CA THR A 353 1.92 25.28 -21.22
C THR A 353 1.19 24.00 -21.61
N LEU A 354 0.23 23.55 -20.78
CA LEU A 354 -0.63 22.38 -21.04
C LEU A 354 -1.36 22.42 -22.40
N LEU A 355 -1.49 23.59 -23.03
CA LEU A 355 -2.02 23.74 -24.39
C LEU A 355 -1.07 23.24 -25.50
N ASP A 356 0.25 23.27 -25.30
CA ASP A 356 1.22 22.78 -26.31
C ASP A 356 1.25 21.24 -26.38
N ILE A 357 0.80 20.57 -25.31
CA ILE A 357 0.69 19.10 -25.25
C ILE A 357 -0.55 18.60 -26.03
N LEU A 358 -1.51 19.49 -26.33
CA LEU A 358 -2.79 19.14 -26.96
C LEU A 358 -2.86 19.32 -28.49
N GLN A 359 -1.78 19.77 -29.15
CA GLN A 359 -1.76 19.93 -30.62
C GLN A 359 -0.97 18.86 -31.40
N GLY A 360 -0.51 17.79 -30.76
CA GLY A 360 0.17 16.68 -31.43
C GLY A 360 -0.63 15.38 -31.44
N GLY A 361 -1.42 15.15 -32.49
CA GLY A 361 -1.72 13.78 -32.96
C GLY A 361 -2.95 13.07 -32.37
N ARG A 362 -4.08 13.26 -33.08
CA ARG A 362 -5.32 12.45 -33.17
C ARG A 362 -5.21 10.96 -32.73
N ASP A 363 -5.95 10.60 -31.69
CA ASP A 363 -7.13 9.67 -31.71
C ASP A 363 -7.40 9.10 -30.31
N GLN A 364 -8.16 9.83 -29.48
CA GLN A 364 -8.80 9.29 -28.27
C GLN A 364 -10.13 10.01 -27.97
N PRO A 365 -11.17 9.30 -27.48
CA PRO A 365 -12.47 9.89 -27.16
C PRO A 365 -12.39 10.79 -25.90
N PRO A 366 -13.32 11.73 -25.71
CA PRO A 366 -13.16 12.81 -24.73
C PRO A 366 -13.28 12.30 -23.29
N ILE A 367 -12.26 12.62 -22.48
CA ILE A 367 -12.19 12.34 -21.05
C ILE A 367 -13.25 13.18 -20.31
N ARG A 368 -14.24 12.51 -19.70
CA ARG A 368 -15.18 13.11 -18.75
C ARG A 368 -14.53 13.20 -17.36
N TYR A 369 -14.36 14.42 -16.86
CA TYR A 369 -14.09 14.67 -15.44
C TYR A 369 -15.24 14.11 -14.59
N MET A 370 -14.94 13.12 -13.76
CA MET A 370 -15.92 12.44 -12.92
C MET A 370 -15.78 12.96 -11.48
N GLY A 371 -16.71 13.84 -11.07
CA GLY A 371 -16.79 14.37 -9.70
C GLY A 371 -17.17 13.29 -8.67
N PRO A 372 -17.00 13.57 -7.36
CA PRO A 372 -17.03 12.57 -6.28
C PRO A 372 -18.36 11.82 -6.10
N GLY A 373 -19.47 12.32 -6.66
CA GLY A 373 -20.75 11.61 -6.68
C GLY A 373 -20.78 10.32 -7.53
N ASN A 374 -19.74 10.09 -8.35
CA ASN A 374 -19.65 8.91 -9.21
C ASN A 374 -18.78 7.77 -8.63
N LEU A 375 -18.13 7.97 -7.48
CA LEU A 375 -17.40 6.90 -6.80
C LEU A 375 -18.36 5.79 -6.32
N PHE A 376 -19.57 6.17 -5.90
CA PHE A 376 -20.61 5.24 -5.46
C PHE A 376 -21.27 4.43 -6.59
N LYS A 377 -21.14 4.85 -7.85
CA LYS A 377 -21.67 4.08 -9.00
C LYS A 377 -20.67 3.05 -9.53
N PHE A 378 -19.36 3.28 -9.37
CA PHE A 378 -18.33 2.33 -9.80
C PHE A 378 -18.22 1.09 -8.89
N LEU A 379 -18.58 1.21 -7.61
CA LEU A 379 -18.56 0.08 -6.67
C LEU A 379 -19.75 -0.89 -6.81
N ARG A 380 -20.77 -0.57 -7.63
CA ARG A 380 -21.89 -1.47 -7.95
C ARG A 380 -21.74 -2.22 -9.27
N SER A 381 -20.72 -1.93 -10.09
CA SER A 381 -20.59 -2.50 -11.44
C SER A 381 -19.42 -3.50 -11.60
N VAL A 382 -18.78 -3.93 -10.52
CA VAL A 382 -17.82 -5.04 -10.56
C VAL A 382 -18.42 -6.17 -9.71
N ARG A 383 -19.12 -7.07 -10.40
CA ARG A 383 -19.50 -8.38 -9.88
C ARG A 383 -18.33 -9.34 -9.98
#